data_AF-V6F2Q3-F1
#
_entry.id   AF-V6F2Q3-F1
#
_cell.length_a   1.000
_cell.length_b   1.000
_cell.length_c   1.000
_cell.angle_alpha   90.00
_cell.angle_beta   90.00
_cell.angle_gamma   90.00
#
_symmetry.space_group_name_H-M   'P 1'
#
loop_
_entity.id
_entity.type
_entity.pdbx_description
1 polymer ?
#
loop_
_entity_poly.entity_id
_entity_poly.type
_entity_poly.pdbx_seq_one_letter_code
_entity_poly.pdbx_strand_id
1 'polypeptide(L)'
;MDTPVFDPETGEVLQAGGDTPPAMRAMSLDEARAMLVRAHGVAVSSDDPILMLVSLHQGFIADYEAMLRCHDGAIRGFLGATGEACAEAVENVLASLKDKTVKASIDNAFALVERQAATMEQLRAELRRHRRVHIVLTVLTLLGAGLVAGTLTLFIR
;
A
#
# COMPACT_ATOMS: atom_id res chain seq x y z
N MET A 1 -1.98 19.89 -17.36
CA MET A 1 -1.81 18.64 -16.59
C MET A 1 -2.81 18.74 -15.47
N ASP A 2 -4.04 18.37 -15.81
CA ASP A 2 -5.20 18.53 -14.95
C ASP A 2 -5.12 17.50 -13.83
N THR A 3 -4.95 17.97 -12.59
CA THR A 3 -5.06 17.10 -11.42
C THR A 3 -6.48 16.55 -11.39
N PRO A 4 -6.68 15.23 -11.45
CA PRO A 4 -8.01 14.64 -11.39
C PRO A 4 -8.67 15.06 -10.08
N VAL A 5 -9.80 15.77 -10.17
CA VAL A 5 -10.63 16.08 -9.01
C VAL A 5 -11.42 14.83 -8.70
N PHE A 6 -11.23 14.27 -7.51
CA PHE A 6 -11.91 13.06 -7.08
C PHE A 6 -13.20 13.41 -6.36
N ASP A 7 -14.29 12.76 -6.76
CA ASP A 7 -15.52 12.74 -5.97
C ASP A 7 -15.36 11.71 -4.83
N PRO A 8 -15.35 12.14 -3.56
CA PRO A 8 -15.13 11.24 -2.42
C PRO A 8 -16.27 10.24 -2.18
N GLU A 9 -17.46 10.42 -2.79
CA GLU A 9 -18.61 9.53 -2.54
C GLU A 9 -18.78 8.42 -3.60
N THR A 10 -18.35 8.66 -4.84
CA THR A 10 -18.54 7.74 -5.97
C THR A 10 -17.24 7.08 -6.43
N GLY A 11 -16.08 7.65 -6.07
CA GLY A 11 -14.77 7.16 -6.51
C GLY A 11 -14.51 7.41 -8.01
N GLU A 12 -15.37 8.14 -8.70
CA GLU A 12 -15.15 8.55 -10.08
C GLU A 12 -14.22 9.76 -10.14
N VAL A 13 -13.36 9.74 -11.17
CA VAL A 13 -12.53 10.88 -11.54
C VAL A 13 -13.44 11.89 -12.22
N LEU A 14 -13.76 12.99 -11.55
CA LEU A 14 -14.35 14.14 -12.22
C LEU A 14 -13.26 14.69 -13.13
N GLN A 15 -13.43 14.48 -14.44
CA GLN A 15 -12.61 15.13 -15.47
C GLN A 15 -12.64 16.63 -15.18
N ALA A 16 -11.54 17.15 -14.65
CA ALA A 16 -11.29 18.57 -14.58
C ALA A 16 -11.44 19.10 -16.01
N GLY A 17 -12.48 19.91 -16.21
CA GLY A 17 -12.92 20.32 -17.52
C GLY A 17 -11.83 21.08 -18.28
N GLY A 18 -11.73 20.75 -19.56
CA GLY A 18 -11.19 21.62 -20.59
C GLY A 18 -9.69 21.59 -20.76
N ASP A 19 -9.27 20.93 -21.85
CA ASP A 19 -7.97 21.04 -22.51
C ASP A 19 -7.28 22.37 -22.26
N THR A 20 -6.03 22.31 -21.81
CA THR A 20 -4.98 23.35 -21.90
C THR A 20 -5.45 24.81 -21.82
N PRO A 21 -5.05 25.57 -20.76
CA PRO A 21 -5.24 27.01 -20.73
C PRO A 21 -4.82 27.62 -22.07
N PRO A 22 -5.63 28.51 -22.69
CA PRO A 22 -5.30 29.08 -23.98
C PRO A 22 -3.89 29.67 -23.91
N ALA A 23 -3.03 29.27 -24.86
CA ALA A 23 -1.66 29.75 -24.91
C ALA A 23 -1.67 31.28 -24.85
N MET A 24 -0.98 31.87 -23.86
CA MET A 24 -0.89 33.31 -23.71
C MET A 24 -0.05 33.87 -24.86
N ARG A 25 -0.71 34.16 -25.99
CA ARG A 25 -0.05 34.73 -27.16
C ARG A 25 -0.05 36.25 -27.05
N ALA A 26 1.14 36.84 -27.03
CA ALA A 26 1.28 38.28 -27.20
C ALA A 26 0.76 38.72 -28.57
N MET A 27 0.10 39.87 -28.62
CA MET A 27 -0.39 40.48 -29.87
C MET A 27 0.79 40.89 -30.75
N SER A 28 0.75 40.58 -32.04
CA SER A 28 1.80 41.03 -32.97
C SER A 28 1.72 42.55 -33.23
N LEU A 29 2.83 43.16 -33.69
CA LEU A 29 2.84 44.59 -34.01
C LEU A 29 1.87 44.94 -35.14
N ASP A 30 1.73 44.06 -36.13
CA ASP A 30 0.81 44.26 -37.25
C ASP A 30 -0.64 44.10 -36.83
N GLU A 31 -0.94 43.14 -35.94
CA GLU A 31 -2.27 43.02 -35.32
C GLU A 31 -2.62 44.25 -34.50
N ALA A 32 -1.68 44.77 -33.71
CA ALA A 32 -1.87 46.00 -32.94
C ALA A 32 -2.14 47.19 -33.86
N ARG A 33 -1.38 47.33 -34.95
CA ARG A 33 -1.56 48.39 -35.94
C ARG A 33 -2.92 48.31 -36.64
N ALA A 34 -3.30 47.11 -37.08
CA ALA A 34 -4.60 46.87 -37.70
C ALA A 34 -5.76 47.14 -36.73
N MET A 35 -5.58 46.79 -35.46
CA MET A 35 -6.57 47.04 -34.41
C MET A 35 -6.74 48.54 -34.12
N LEU A 36 -5.65 49.30 -34.03
CA LEU A 36 -5.69 50.75 -33.82
C LEU A 36 -6.36 51.48 -34.99
N VAL A 37 -6.06 51.08 -36.23
CA VAL A 37 -6.72 51.61 -37.43
C VAL A 37 -8.22 51.30 -37.40
N ARG A 38 -8.60 50.04 -37.08
CA ARG A 38 -10.00 49.62 -37.09
C ARG A 38 -10.83 50.26 -35.98
N ALA A 39 -10.29 50.35 -34.77
CA ALA A 39 -11.02 50.82 -33.59
C ALA A 39 -11.02 52.35 -33.46
N HIS A 40 -9.94 53.01 -33.88
CA HIS A 40 -9.73 54.44 -33.65
C HIS A 40 -9.47 55.26 -34.92
N GLY A 41 -9.32 54.61 -36.09
CA GLY A 41 -9.06 55.30 -37.35
C GLY A 41 -7.66 55.91 -37.46
N VAL A 42 -6.73 55.55 -36.55
CA VAL A 42 -5.38 56.13 -36.48
C VAL A 42 -4.37 55.21 -37.15
N ALA A 43 -3.67 55.73 -38.15
CA ALA A 43 -2.51 55.08 -38.74
C ALA A 43 -1.26 55.40 -37.91
N VAL A 44 -0.56 54.34 -37.47
CA VAL A 44 0.54 54.45 -36.51
C VAL A 44 1.87 54.07 -37.17
N SER A 45 2.86 54.96 -37.07
CA SER A 45 4.22 54.75 -37.57
C SER A 45 4.96 53.68 -36.75
N SER A 46 6.01 53.08 -37.31
CA SER A 46 6.85 52.10 -36.59
C SER A 46 7.57 52.67 -35.37
N ASP A 47 7.86 53.97 -35.35
CA ASP A 47 8.54 54.65 -34.24
C ASP A 47 7.56 55.16 -33.16
N ASP A 48 6.28 54.81 -33.26
CA ASP A 48 5.27 55.29 -32.30
C ASP A 48 5.44 54.62 -30.93
N PRO A 49 5.40 55.38 -29.82
CA PRO A 49 5.53 54.83 -28.47
C PRO A 49 4.47 53.77 -28.13
N ILE A 50 3.28 53.80 -28.75
CA ILE A 50 2.25 52.76 -28.55
C ILE A 50 2.75 51.40 -29.05
N LEU A 51 3.50 51.36 -30.16
CA LEU A 51 4.07 50.12 -30.67
C LEU A 51 5.28 49.67 -29.86
N MET A 52 6.05 50.59 -29.28
CA MET A 52 7.08 50.23 -28.29
C MET A 52 6.46 49.51 -27.08
N LEU A 53 5.28 49.93 -26.62
CA LEU A 53 4.57 49.26 -25.52
C LEU A 53 4.15 47.83 -25.89
N VAL A 54 3.70 47.61 -27.13
CA VAL A 54 3.39 46.27 -27.64
C VAL A 54 4.64 45.38 -27.66
N SER A 55 5.77 45.91 -28.11
CA SER A 55 7.06 45.19 -28.08
C SER A 55 7.50 44.83 -26.65
N LEU A 56 7.35 45.76 -25.70
CA LEU A 56 7.65 45.48 -24.29
C LEU A 56 6.71 44.41 -23.72
N HIS A 57 5.43 44.46 -24.06
CA HIS A 57 4.47 43.45 -23.65
C HIS A 57 4.78 42.06 -24.24
N GLN A 58 5.21 42.00 -25.50
CA GLN A 58 5.68 40.76 -26.13
C GLN A 58 6.88 40.17 -25.38
N GLY A 59 7.87 41.00 -25.03
CA GLY A 59 9.02 40.57 -24.23
C GLY A 59 8.59 40.04 -22.85
N PHE A 60 7.69 40.76 -22.16
CA PHE A 60 7.17 40.34 -20.87
C PHE A 60 6.45 38.98 -20.92
N ILE A 61 5.62 38.74 -21.94
CA ILE A 61 4.93 37.46 -22.10
C ILE A 61 5.95 36.33 -22.34
N ALA A 62 6.98 36.56 -23.15
CA ALA A 62 8.03 35.57 -23.39
C ALA A 62 8.82 35.23 -22.12
N ASP A 63 9.17 36.23 -21.32
CA ASP A 63 9.84 36.04 -20.03
C ASP A 63 8.93 35.28 -19.04
N TYR A 64 7.64 35.62 -19.03
CA TYR A 64 6.66 34.94 -18.20
C TYR A 64 6.49 33.46 -18.58
N GLU A 65 6.42 33.14 -19.88
CA GLU A 65 6.41 31.75 -20.36
C GLU A 65 7.70 30.99 -20.02
N ALA A 66 8.85 31.65 -20.06
CA ALA A 66 10.11 31.04 -19.63
C ALA A 66 10.08 30.71 -18.12
N MET A 67 9.55 31.63 -17.30
CA MET A 67 9.41 31.40 -15.86
C MET A 67 8.44 30.27 -15.55
N LEU A 68 7.28 30.21 -16.23
CA LEU A 68 6.32 29.12 -16.09
C LEU A 68 6.94 27.76 -16.46
N ARG A 69 7.70 27.68 -17.55
CA ARG A 69 8.40 26.45 -17.94
C ARG A 69 9.41 25.99 -16.89
N CYS A 70 10.15 26.93 -16.30
CA CYS A 70 11.08 26.62 -15.21
C CYS A 70 10.33 26.08 -13.98
N HIS A 71 9.23 26.73 -13.61
CA HIS A 71 8.39 26.33 -12.49
C HIS A 71 7.77 24.93 -12.69
N ASP A 72 7.23 24.64 -13.87
CA ASP A 72 6.70 23.31 -14.20
C ASP A 72 7.78 22.23 -14.13
N GLY A 73 9.00 22.54 -14.59
CA GLY A 73 10.16 21.65 -14.45
C GLY A 73 10.50 21.37 -12.98
N ALA A 74 10.53 22.42 -12.16
CA ALA A 74 10.79 22.30 -10.73
C ALA A 74 9.72 21.49 -10.00
N ILE A 75 8.43 21.74 -10.29
CA ILE A 75 7.33 20.94 -9.72
C ILE A 75 7.45 19.49 -10.11
N ARG A 76 7.68 19.18 -11.40
CA ARG A 76 7.82 17.78 -11.85
C ARG A 76 8.99 17.08 -11.17
N GLY A 77 10.13 17.77 -11.01
CA GLY A 77 11.27 17.24 -10.28
C GLY A 77 10.94 16.96 -8.81
N PHE A 78 10.30 17.92 -8.13
CA PHE A 78 9.89 17.77 -6.73
C PHE A 78 8.87 16.63 -6.54
N LEU A 79 7.85 16.57 -7.41
CA LEU A 79 6.80 15.56 -7.34
C LEU A 79 7.34 14.15 -7.65
N GLY A 80 8.27 14.04 -8.60
CA GLY A 80 8.95 12.78 -8.91
C GLY A 80 9.77 12.28 -7.72
N ALA A 81 10.64 13.12 -7.17
CA ALA A 81 11.47 12.76 -6.01
C ALA A 81 10.63 12.42 -4.78
N THR A 82 9.57 13.19 -4.52
CA THR A 82 8.68 12.94 -3.37
C THR A 82 7.85 11.66 -3.56
N GLY A 83 7.36 11.42 -4.78
CA GLY A 83 6.58 10.22 -5.11
C GLY A 83 7.42 8.95 -4.99
N GLU A 84 8.64 8.96 -5.51
CA GLU A 84 9.57 7.82 -5.42
C GLU A 84 9.99 7.54 -3.99
N ALA A 85 10.34 8.58 -3.21
CA ALA A 85 10.67 8.43 -1.79
C ALA A 85 9.48 7.92 -0.96
N CYS A 86 8.25 8.34 -1.28
CA CYS A 86 7.05 7.85 -0.61
C CYS A 86 6.78 6.37 -0.95
N ALA A 87 6.92 5.98 -2.23
CA ALA A 87 6.76 4.61 -2.65
C ALA A 87 7.78 3.68 -1.97
N GLU A 88 9.06 4.08 -1.92
CA GLU A 88 10.13 3.33 -1.26
C GLU A 88 9.86 3.19 0.26
N ALA A 89 9.40 4.26 0.92
CA ALA A 89 9.04 4.22 2.33
C ALA A 89 7.87 3.26 2.60
N VAL A 90 6.83 3.28 1.76
CA VAL A 90 5.69 2.35 1.85
C VAL A 90 6.14 0.91 1.64
N GLU A 91 6.99 0.65 0.64
CA GLU A 91 7.52 -0.68 0.36
C GLU A 91 8.36 -1.23 1.51
N ASN A 92 9.21 -0.40 2.12
CA ASN A 92 9.99 -0.76 3.30
C ASN A 92 9.11 -1.08 4.52
N VAL A 93 8.06 -0.29 4.76
CA VAL A 93 7.11 -0.55 5.85
C VAL A 93 6.37 -1.87 5.61
N LEU A 94 5.92 -2.12 4.38
CA LEU A 94 5.24 -3.35 4.02
C LEU A 94 6.16 -4.58 4.18
N ALA A 95 7.42 -4.46 3.77
CA ALA A 95 8.43 -5.50 3.94
C ALA A 95 8.68 -5.81 5.42
N SER A 96 8.81 -4.78 6.27
CA SER A 96 8.99 -4.94 7.72
C SER A 96 7.77 -5.58 8.39
N LEU A 97 6.55 -5.18 8.00
CA LEU A 97 5.32 -5.77 8.52
C LEU A 97 5.16 -7.24 8.10
N LYS A 98 5.48 -7.57 6.85
CA LYS A 98 5.51 -8.95 6.35
C LYS A 98 6.46 -9.80 7.19
N ASP A 99 7.70 -9.34 7.38
CA ASP A 99 8.72 -10.09 8.11
C ASP A 99 8.32 -10.30 9.59
N LYS A 100 7.82 -9.25 10.25
CA LYS A 100 7.30 -9.35 11.62
C LYS A 100 6.10 -10.29 11.73
N THR A 101 5.19 -10.26 10.76
CA THR A 101 3.99 -11.12 10.76
C THR A 101 4.37 -12.59 10.54
N VAL A 102 5.28 -12.86 9.59
CA VAL A 102 5.79 -14.21 9.34
C VAL A 102 6.51 -14.74 10.57
N LYS A 103 7.41 -13.94 11.17
CA LYS A 103 8.11 -14.32 12.40
C LYS A 103 7.14 -14.61 13.55
N ALA A 104 6.18 -13.73 13.80
CA ALA A 104 5.17 -13.94 14.84
C ALA A 104 4.32 -15.20 14.58
N SER A 105 4.00 -15.51 13.32
CA SER A 105 3.27 -16.72 12.96
C SER A 105 4.08 -18.01 13.22
N ILE A 106 5.39 -17.98 12.95
CA ILE A 106 6.31 -19.09 13.21
C ILE A 106 6.49 -19.29 14.71
N ASP A 107 6.72 -18.22 15.47
CA ASP A 107 6.85 -18.29 16.92
C ASP A 107 5.57 -18.85 17.57
N ASN A 108 4.39 -18.45 17.08
CA ASN A 108 3.12 -18.99 17.55
C ASN A 108 2.92 -20.46 17.16
N ALA A 109 3.35 -20.85 15.96
CA ALA A 109 3.33 -22.25 15.54
C ALA A 109 4.24 -23.12 16.42
N PHE A 110 5.45 -22.64 16.75
CA PHE A 110 6.34 -23.34 17.68
C PHE A 110 5.75 -23.43 19.08
N ALA A 111 5.15 -22.35 19.60
CA ALA A 111 4.47 -22.38 20.89
C ALA A 111 3.29 -23.36 20.92
N LEU A 112 2.55 -23.49 19.80
CA LEU A 112 1.47 -24.48 19.68
C LEU A 112 2.02 -25.91 19.65
N VAL A 113 3.10 -26.16 18.91
CA VAL A 113 3.76 -27.47 18.85
C VAL A 113 4.31 -27.87 20.22
N GLU A 114 4.92 -26.94 20.97
CA GLU A 114 5.42 -27.20 22.31
C GLU A 114 4.28 -27.55 23.29
N ARG A 115 3.16 -26.83 23.22
CA ARG A 115 1.94 -27.18 23.96
C ARG A 115 1.41 -28.55 23.56
N GLN A 116 1.43 -28.89 22.27
CA GLN A 116 0.99 -30.19 21.79
C GLN A 116 1.94 -31.32 22.25
N ALA A 117 3.24 -31.07 22.29
CA ALA A 117 4.22 -32.01 22.83
C ALA A 117 3.97 -32.26 24.33
N ALA A 118 3.73 -31.21 25.11
CA ALA A 118 3.42 -31.33 26.54
C ALA A 118 2.12 -32.12 26.81
N THR A 119 1.06 -31.86 26.04
CA THR A 119 -0.20 -32.62 26.15
C THR A 119 -0.03 -34.09 25.73
N MET A 120 0.76 -34.35 24.69
CA MET A 120 1.10 -35.71 24.25
C MET A 120 1.89 -36.47 25.33
N GLU A 121 2.79 -35.79 26.05
CA GLU A 121 3.52 -36.38 27.18
C GLU A 121 2.60 -36.70 28.36
N GLN A 122 1.64 -35.82 28.66
CA GLN A 122 0.61 -36.05 29.69
C GLN A 122 -0.25 -37.27 29.34
N LEU A 123 -0.76 -37.35 28.10
CA LEU A 123 -1.50 -38.52 27.62
C LEU A 123 -0.68 -39.80 27.67
N ARG A 124 0.60 -39.77 27.27
CA ARG A 124 1.50 -40.92 27.38
C ARG A 124 1.73 -41.34 28.83
N ALA A 125 1.82 -40.40 29.76
CA ALA A 125 1.97 -40.70 31.19
C ALA A 125 0.69 -41.36 31.76
N GLU A 126 -0.48 -40.85 31.38
CA GLU A 126 -1.77 -41.39 31.78
C GLU A 126 -2.02 -42.78 31.19
N LEU A 127 -1.72 -43.00 29.91
CA LEU A 127 -1.76 -44.33 29.28
C LEU A 127 -0.80 -45.31 29.95
N ARG A 128 0.40 -44.88 30.34
CA ARG A 128 1.35 -45.74 31.11
C ARG A 128 0.80 -46.10 32.48
N ARG A 129 -0.01 -45.24 33.10
CA ARG A 129 -0.68 -45.52 34.39
C ARG A 129 -1.84 -46.50 34.18
N HIS A 130 -2.72 -46.25 33.21
CA HIS A 130 -3.81 -47.16 32.89
C HIS A 130 -3.33 -48.54 32.48
N ARG A 131 -2.27 -48.63 31.66
CA ARG A 131 -1.66 -49.91 31.28
C ARG A 131 -1.14 -50.68 32.48
N ARG A 132 -0.52 -50.00 33.47
CA ARG A 132 -0.07 -50.64 34.72
C ARG A 132 -1.25 -51.19 35.52
N VAL A 133 -2.33 -50.42 35.66
CA VAL A 133 -3.55 -50.87 36.37
C VAL A 133 -4.18 -52.08 35.68
N HIS A 134 -4.29 -52.06 34.34
CA HIS A 134 -4.82 -53.19 33.59
C HIS A 134 -3.99 -54.47 33.76
N ILE A 135 -2.65 -54.38 33.77
CA ILE A 135 -1.77 -55.54 33.99
C ILE A 135 -1.96 -56.11 35.40
N VAL A 136 -2.08 -55.26 36.43
CA VAL A 136 -2.32 -55.73 37.80
C VAL A 136 -3.69 -56.41 37.90
N LEU A 137 -4.72 -55.84 37.28
CA LEU A 137 -6.06 -56.41 37.29
C LEU A 137 -6.11 -57.78 36.59
N THR A 138 -5.47 -57.94 35.42
CA THR A 138 -5.44 -59.22 34.70
C THR A 138 -4.67 -60.31 35.46
N VAL A 139 -3.58 -59.96 36.15
CA VAL A 139 -2.86 -60.90 37.02
C VAL A 139 -3.73 -61.33 38.20
N LEU A 140 -4.48 -60.40 38.81
CA LEU A 140 -5.38 -60.71 39.92
C LEU A 140 -6.52 -61.64 39.49
N THR A 141 -7.13 -61.42 38.32
CA THR A 141 -8.17 -62.34 37.80
C THR A 141 -7.60 -63.72 37.48
N LEU A 142 -6.39 -63.81 36.91
CA LEU A 142 -5.72 -65.09 36.66
C LEU A 142 -5.41 -65.85 37.96
N LEU A 143 -4.92 -65.16 39.00
CA LEU A 143 -4.69 -65.76 40.32
C LEU A 143 -5.98 -66.26 40.96
N GLY A 144 -7.06 -65.46 40.89
CA GLY A 144 -8.37 -65.88 41.38
C GLY A 144 -8.91 -67.11 40.64
N ALA A 145 -8.81 -67.14 39.31
CA ALA A 145 -9.20 -68.30 38.52
C ALA A 145 -8.39 -69.55 38.87
N GLY A 146 -7.07 -69.41 39.10
CA GLY A 146 -6.20 -70.50 39.53
C GLY A 146 -6.59 -71.06 40.91
N LEU A 147 -6.93 -70.19 41.87
CA LEU A 147 -7.42 -70.60 43.19
C LEU A 147 -8.71 -71.40 43.10
N VAL A 148 -9.69 -70.94 42.32
CA VAL A 148 -10.96 -71.65 42.12
C VAL A 148 -10.75 -73.00 41.42
N ALA A 149 -9.89 -73.07 40.42
CA ALA A 149 -9.55 -74.34 39.77
C ALA A 149 -8.82 -75.31 40.73
N GLY A 150 -8.00 -74.79 41.64
CA GLY A 150 -7.32 -75.57 42.67
C GLY A 150 -8.28 -76.15 43.71
N THR A 151 -9.25 -75.36 44.19
CA THR A 151 -10.25 -75.87 45.14
C THR A 151 -11.17 -76.90 44.48
N LEU A 152 -11.54 -76.71 43.21
CA LEU A 152 -12.34 -77.67 42.46
C LEU A 152 -11.62 -79.01 42.26
N THR A 153 -10.32 -78.98 41.92
CA THR A 153 -9.53 -80.21 41.73
C THR A 153 -9.27 -80.95 43.04
N LEU A 154 -9.15 -80.24 44.17
CA LEU A 154 -9.05 -80.85 45.50
C LEU A 154 -10.38 -81.51 45.93
N PHE A 155 -11.52 -80.93 45.59
CA PHE A 155 -12.84 -81.45 45.97
C PHE A 155 -13.27 -82.69 45.16
N ILE A 156 -12.74 -82.85 43.93
CA ILE A 156 -13.04 -83.98 43.04
C ILE A 156 -12.16 -85.21 43.33
N ARG A 157 -11.07 -85.05 44.09
CA ARG A 157 -10.10 -86.10 44.41
C ARG A 157 -10.34 -86.70 45.80
#